data_AF-A0A9X1Y949-F1
#
_entry.id   AF-A0A9X1Y949-F1
#
_cell.length_a   1.000
_cell.length_b   1.000
_cell.length_c   1.000
_cell.angle_alpha   90.00
_cell.angle_beta   90.00
_cell.angle_gamma   90.00
#
_symmetry.space_group_name_H-M   'P 1'
#
loop_
_entity.id
_entity.type
_entity.pdbx_description
1 polymer ?
#
loop_
_entity_poly.entity_id
_entity_poly.type
_entity_poly.pdbx_seq_one_letter_code
_entity_poly.pdbx_strand_id
1 'polypeptide(L)'
;MPNGMSGGMSGGVPGAAPAAPPDMPSGPVLSALQPVPLRPGVNRVERFAPDGRPAQVVQARRGGARDVFMVLMPSRPDGTDWSLVGFDLPRLPDEPAAGGSLDVVADRRRPGGEEMLRALRFARGRVDGVPATLLLVASRDPAAPGEPATGPATAPTTAGPAFVTYLVLRLVRTEGGAADAPPDRFAPIRETRSATRFCNAEVALGREFGLLPRLVRQDGDTPDGCRDPVSRPVPSGRERPGGMDSRGIGR
;
A
#
# COMPACT_ATOMS: atom_id res chain seq x y z
N MET A 1 -49.39 -15.65 72.87
CA MET A 1 -48.62 -14.59 72.18
C MET A 1 -47.72 -15.24 71.15
N PRO A 2 -48.14 -15.34 69.88
CA PRO A 2 -47.26 -15.72 68.78
C PRO A 2 -46.84 -14.48 67.98
N ASN A 3 -45.66 -14.50 67.39
CA ASN A 3 -45.41 -13.94 66.05
C ASN A 3 -43.97 -14.27 65.65
N GLY A 4 -43.81 -15.43 65.01
CA GLY A 4 -42.64 -15.77 64.22
C GLY A 4 -42.66 -14.97 62.92
N MET A 5 -41.56 -14.27 62.64
CA MET A 5 -41.41 -13.45 61.45
C MET A 5 -41.11 -14.32 60.23
N SER A 6 -41.91 -14.12 59.18
CA SER A 6 -41.76 -14.67 57.83
C SER A 6 -40.47 -14.18 57.17
N GLY A 7 -39.62 -15.12 56.75
CA GLY A 7 -38.56 -14.88 55.76
C GLY A 7 -38.97 -15.49 54.42
N GLY A 8 -39.07 -14.69 53.37
CA GLY A 8 -39.44 -15.17 52.04
C GLY A 8 -39.20 -14.16 50.92
N MET A 9 -38.29 -14.54 50.03
CA MET A 9 -38.23 -14.22 48.60
C MET A 9 -37.83 -12.80 48.16
N SER A 10 -36.55 -12.62 47.82
CA SER A 10 -36.13 -11.72 46.73
C SER A 10 -35.61 -12.57 45.58
N GLY A 11 -36.39 -12.64 44.51
CA GLY A 11 -36.00 -13.24 43.24
C GLY A 11 -34.91 -12.43 42.57
N GLY A 12 -33.76 -13.06 42.33
CA GLY A 12 -32.72 -12.52 41.47
C GLY A 12 -33.16 -12.59 40.01
N VAL A 13 -33.23 -11.42 39.38
CA VAL A 13 -33.48 -11.27 37.94
C VAL A 13 -32.37 -11.98 37.16
N PRO A 14 -32.67 -12.84 36.16
CA PRO A 14 -31.65 -13.43 35.31
C PRO A 14 -30.92 -12.34 34.54
N GLY A 15 -29.59 -12.31 34.70
CA GLY A 15 -28.71 -11.37 34.04
C GLY A 15 -28.87 -11.44 32.52
N ALA A 16 -29.26 -10.32 31.93
CA ALA A 16 -29.25 -10.14 30.48
C ALA A 16 -27.81 -10.35 29.98
N ALA A 17 -27.64 -11.31 29.08
CA ALA A 17 -26.39 -11.49 28.36
C ALA A 17 -26.03 -10.16 27.65
N PRO A 18 -24.74 -9.76 27.64
CA PRO A 18 -24.33 -8.57 26.91
C PRO A 18 -24.72 -8.73 25.44
N ALA A 19 -25.44 -7.74 24.93
CA ALA A 19 -25.79 -7.65 23.52
C ALA A 19 -24.52 -7.80 22.68
N ALA A 20 -24.57 -8.68 21.67
CA ALA A 20 -23.50 -8.82 20.71
C ALA A 20 -23.13 -7.43 20.14
N PRO A 21 -21.83 -7.14 19.91
CA PRO A 21 -21.45 -5.88 19.32
C PRO A 21 -22.16 -5.70 17.97
N PRO A 22 -22.57 -4.48 17.61
CA PRO A 22 -23.25 -4.23 16.34
C PRO A 22 -22.36 -4.73 15.19
N ASP A 23 -22.97 -5.44 14.23
CA ASP A 23 -22.33 -5.81 12.97
C ASP A 23 -21.70 -4.56 12.36
N MET A 24 -20.37 -4.47 12.40
CA MET A 24 -19.66 -3.39 11.72
C MET A 24 -20.02 -3.48 10.23
N PRO A 25 -20.34 -2.37 9.57
CA PRO A 25 -20.66 -2.38 8.14
C PRO A 25 -19.50 -3.03 7.40
N SER A 26 -19.78 -4.19 6.79
CA SER A 26 -18.81 -4.90 5.98
C SER A 26 -18.51 -3.99 4.79
N GLY A 27 -17.27 -3.51 4.67
CA GLY A 27 -16.84 -2.80 3.47
C GLY A 27 -17.10 -3.63 2.20
N PRO A 28 -17.12 -3.01 1.01
CA PRO A 28 -17.48 -3.70 -0.22
C PRO A 28 -16.62 -4.94 -0.46
N VAL A 29 -17.25 -5.98 -1.01
CA VAL A 29 -16.62 -7.29 -1.23
C VAL A 29 -15.85 -7.26 -2.54
N LEU A 30 -14.54 -7.48 -2.45
CA LEU A 30 -13.63 -7.57 -3.60
C LEU A 30 -13.43 -9.03 -4.01
N SER A 31 -13.48 -9.32 -5.31
CA SER A 31 -13.23 -10.67 -5.82
C SER A 31 -12.65 -10.66 -7.23
N ALA A 32 -12.13 -11.83 -7.65
CA ALA A 32 -11.56 -12.06 -8.98
C ALA A 32 -10.50 -11.03 -9.41
N LEU A 33 -9.65 -10.61 -8.46
CA LEU A 33 -8.60 -9.63 -8.71
C LEU A 33 -7.56 -10.19 -9.68
N GLN A 34 -7.29 -9.44 -10.75
CA GLN A 34 -6.26 -9.75 -11.75
C GLN A 34 -5.45 -8.48 -12.02
N PRO A 35 -4.11 -8.52 -11.88
CA PRO A 35 -3.27 -7.36 -12.19
C PRO A 35 -3.44 -6.95 -13.65
N VAL A 36 -3.47 -5.63 -13.91
CA VAL A 36 -3.32 -5.11 -15.27
C VAL A 36 -1.83 -5.11 -15.60
N PRO A 37 -1.37 -5.91 -16.59
CA PRO A 37 0.04 -5.94 -16.96
C PRO A 37 0.42 -4.63 -17.65
N LEU A 38 1.42 -3.94 -17.10
CA LEU A 38 1.97 -2.70 -17.65
C LEU A 38 3.44 -2.89 -17.96
N ARG A 39 3.87 -2.28 -19.06
CA ARG A 39 5.27 -2.13 -19.47
C ARG A 39 5.69 -0.68 -19.31
N PRO A 40 6.99 -0.39 -19.12
CA PRO A 40 7.47 0.99 -19.20
C PRO A 40 7.06 1.65 -20.52
N GLY A 41 6.59 2.90 -20.46
CA GLY A 41 6.07 3.66 -21.60
C GLY A 41 4.54 3.75 -21.61
N VAL A 42 3.97 3.94 -22.80
CA VAL A 42 2.52 4.07 -23.02
C VAL A 42 1.90 2.69 -23.23
N ASN A 43 0.94 2.32 -22.38
CA ASN A 43 0.22 1.06 -22.47
C ASN A 43 -1.23 1.32 -22.88
N ARG A 44 -1.66 0.76 -24.01
CA ARG A 44 -3.08 0.72 -24.35
C ARG A 44 -3.73 -0.47 -23.68
N VAL A 45 -4.71 -0.21 -22.82
CA VAL A 45 -5.46 -1.24 -22.10
C VAL A 45 -6.89 -1.24 -22.61
N GLU A 46 -7.24 -2.25 -23.40
CA GLU A 46 -8.60 -2.44 -23.93
C GLU A 46 -9.58 -2.75 -22.81
N ARG A 47 -10.83 -2.26 -22.88
CA ARG A 47 -11.85 -2.51 -21.84
C ARG A 47 -11.33 -2.17 -20.44
N PHE A 48 -10.80 -0.95 -20.29
CA PHE A 48 -10.28 -0.46 -19.02
C PHE A 48 -11.40 0.06 -18.12
N ALA A 49 -12.39 0.77 -18.65
CA ALA A 49 -13.56 1.14 -17.86
C ALA A 49 -14.64 0.03 -17.84
N PRO A 50 -15.53 0.03 -16.84
CA PRO A 50 -16.67 -0.89 -16.79
C PRO A 50 -17.60 -0.79 -18.01
N ASP A 51 -17.64 0.38 -18.67
CA ASP A 51 -18.40 0.62 -19.91
C ASP A 51 -17.68 0.11 -21.18
N GLY A 52 -16.51 -0.50 -21.05
CA GLY A 52 -15.74 -1.05 -22.14
C GLY A 52 -14.77 -0.08 -22.81
N ARG A 53 -14.75 1.21 -22.44
CA ARG A 53 -13.79 2.17 -23.00
C ARG A 53 -12.34 1.74 -22.72
N PRO A 54 -11.42 1.93 -23.69
CA PRO A 54 -10.01 1.69 -23.46
C PRO A 54 -9.40 2.81 -22.61
N ALA A 55 -8.19 2.58 -22.10
CA ALA A 55 -7.36 3.62 -21.51
C ALA A 55 -5.93 3.57 -22.07
N GLN A 56 -5.25 4.70 -22.03
CA GLN A 56 -3.79 4.77 -22.12
C GLN A 56 -3.22 4.94 -20.72
N VAL A 57 -2.46 3.95 -20.25
CA VAL A 57 -1.76 4.00 -18.97
C VAL A 57 -0.28 4.22 -19.26
N VAL A 58 0.21 5.41 -18.93
CA VAL A 58 1.63 5.75 -19.03
C VAL A 58 2.31 5.32 -17.75
N GLN A 59 3.30 4.42 -17.86
CA GLN A 59 4.22 4.09 -16.77
C GLN A 59 5.59 4.68 -17.10
N ALA A 60 6.01 5.67 -16.32
CA ALA A 60 7.32 6.30 -16.45
C ALA A 60 8.16 6.04 -15.20
N ARG A 61 9.49 6.22 -15.32
CA ARG A 61 10.40 6.15 -14.17
C ARG A 61 10.87 7.56 -13.82
N ARG A 62 10.71 7.96 -12.56
CA ARG A 62 11.23 9.24 -12.03
C ARG A 62 12.33 8.99 -11.02
N GLY A 63 13.55 9.45 -11.34
CA GLY A 63 14.73 9.20 -10.52
C GLY A 63 15.04 7.70 -10.39
N GLY A 64 15.97 7.35 -9.49
CA GLY A 64 16.60 6.03 -9.45
C GLY A 64 15.72 4.80 -9.18
N ALA A 65 14.43 4.91 -8.84
CA ALA A 65 13.62 3.71 -8.53
C ALA A 65 12.09 3.88 -8.37
N ARG A 66 11.48 4.98 -8.86
CA ARG A 66 10.03 5.21 -8.68
C ARG A 66 9.28 5.09 -9.99
N ASP A 67 8.31 4.19 -10.04
CA ASP A 67 7.35 4.14 -11.12
C ASP A 67 6.28 5.22 -10.89
N VAL A 68 5.97 5.95 -11.94
CA VAL A 68 5.00 7.04 -11.98
C VAL A 68 3.95 6.67 -13.02
N PHE A 69 2.69 6.85 -12.67
CA PHE A 69 1.55 6.47 -13.47
C PHE A 69 0.69 7.68 -13.80
N MET A 70 0.27 7.74 -15.05
CA MET A 70 -0.74 8.67 -15.56
C MET A 70 -1.72 7.87 -16.41
N VAL A 71 -3.01 8.16 -16.30
CA VAL A 71 -4.05 7.43 -17.04
C VAL A 71 -4.84 8.44 -17.86
N LEU A 72 -5.00 8.14 -19.15
CA LEU A 72 -5.86 8.89 -20.06
C LEU A 72 -6.99 7.99 -20.55
N MET A 73 -8.17 8.57 -20.70
CA MET A 73 -9.35 7.87 -21.22
C MET A 73 -10.09 8.73 -22.24
N PRO A 74 -10.77 8.11 -23.22
CA PRO A 74 -11.62 8.83 -24.15
C PRO A 74 -12.72 9.59 -23.42
N SER A 75 -12.76 10.91 -23.60
CA SER A 75 -13.78 11.79 -23.03
C SER A 75 -15.09 11.70 -23.81
N ARG A 76 -14.96 11.32 -25.09
CA ARG A 76 -16.07 11.15 -26.04
C ARG A 76 -16.15 9.71 -26.54
N PRO A 77 -17.35 9.22 -26.91
CA PRO A 77 -17.53 7.87 -27.45
C PRO A 77 -16.75 7.60 -28.75
N ASP A 78 -16.49 8.65 -29.53
CA ASP A 78 -15.77 8.56 -30.81
C ASP A 78 -14.25 8.36 -30.66
N GLY A 79 -13.70 8.48 -29.45
CA GLY A 79 -12.28 8.28 -29.18
C GLY A 79 -11.34 9.40 -29.66
N THR A 80 -11.89 10.52 -30.12
CA THR A 80 -11.11 11.63 -30.69
C THR A 80 -10.53 12.59 -29.66
N ASP A 81 -11.06 12.56 -28.43
CA ASP A 81 -10.67 13.43 -27.33
C ASP A 81 -10.31 12.58 -26.10
N TRP A 82 -9.24 12.97 -25.41
CA TRP A 82 -8.65 12.22 -24.30
C TRP A 82 -8.49 13.13 -23.08
N SER A 83 -9.06 12.71 -21.95
CA SER A 83 -8.91 13.39 -20.68
C SER A 83 -8.03 12.60 -19.72
N LEU A 84 -7.33 13.32 -18.86
CA LEU A 84 -6.66 12.75 -17.70
C LEU A 84 -7.71 12.15 -16.76
N VAL A 85 -7.36 11.02 -16.15
CA VAL A 85 -8.14 10.39 -15.08
C VAL A 85 -7.60 10.87 -13.74
N GLY A 86 -8.50 11.36 -12.89
CA GLY A 86 -8.14 11.81 -11.55
C GLY A 86 -7.90 10.66 -10.56
N PHE A 87 -7.14 10.91 -9.50
CA PHE A 87 -6.91 10.01 -8.39
C PHE A 87 -7.21 10.70 -7.06
N ASP A 88 -8.23 10.23 -6.36
CA ASP A 88 -8.60 10.69 -5.02
C ASP A 88 -7.78 9.96 -3.96
N LEU A 89 -6.45 10.17 -3.97
CA LEU A 89 -5.53 9.58 -2.99
C LEU A 89 -5.21 10.56 -1.86
N PRO A 90 -5.08 10.06 -0.61
CA PRO A 90 -4.48 10.84 0.46
C PRO A 90 -3.02 11.14 0.11
N ARG A 91 -2.66 12.41 0.25
CA ARG A 91 -1.33 12.91 -0.04
C ARG A 91 -0.35 12.50 1.04
N LEU A 92 0.89 12.26 0.65
CA LEU A 92 1.95 12.05 1.62
C LEU A 92 2.42 13.40 2.18
N PRO A 93 2.93 13.45 3.43
CA PRO A 93 3.39 14.69 4.06
C PRO A 93 4.45 15.47 3.25
N ASP A 94 5.22 14.76 2.42
CA ASP A 94 6.33 15.33 1.64
C ASP A 94 5.93 15.66 0.19
N GLU A 95 4.65 15.55 -0.16
CA GLU A 95 4.13 15.95 -1.48
C GLU A 95 3.66 17.40 -1.44
N PRO A 96 4.01 18.23 -2.45
CA PRO A 96 3.61 19.63 -2.46
C PRO A 96 2.09 19.79 -2.41
N ALA A 97 1.62 20.76 -1.62
CA ALA A 97 0.21 21.07 -1.47
C ALA A 97 -0.34 21.79 -2.72
N ALA A 98 -0.81 21.04 -3.71
CA ALA A 98 -1.93 21.46 -4.58
C ALA A 98 -3.30 21.25 -3.85
N GLY A 99 -4.41 21.85 -4.27
CA GLY A 99 -5.73 21.34 -3.88
C GLY A 99 -6.12 20.13 -4.75
N GLY A 100 -7.10 19.31 -4.34
CA GLY A 100 -7.83 18.41 -5.25
C GLY A 100 -7.22 17.05 -5.62
N SER A 101 -7.93 16.34 -6.52
CA SER A 101 -7.56 15.09 -7.18
C SER A 101 -6.17 15.19 -7.83
N LEU A 102 -5.39 14.11 -7.77
CA LEU A 102 -4.09 14.04 -8.45
C LEU A 102 -4.31 13.58 -9.90
N ASP A 103 -3.51 14.07 -10.84
CA ASP A 103 -3.49 13.56 -12.23
C ASP A 103 -2.41 12.48 -12.44
N VAL A 104 -1.47 12.41 -11.49
CA VAL A 104 -0.30 11.53 -11.53
C VAL A 104 -0.08 10.92 -10.16
N VAL A 105 0.16 9.62 -10.13
CA VAL A 105 0.43 8.87 -8.90
C VAL A 105 1.74 8.11 -9.02
N ALA A 106 2.44 7.89 -7.91
CA ALA A 106 3.75 7.25 -7.93
C ALA A 106 3.93 6.22 -6.82
N ASP A 107 4.65 5.15 -7.16
CA ASP A 107 5.29 4.32 -6.15
C ASP A 107 6.31 5.16 -5.39
N ARG A 108 6.50 4.85 -4.11
CA ARG A 108 7.46 5.57 -3.27
C ARG A 108 8.43 4.59 -2.65
N ARG A 109 9.72 4.82 -2.91
CA ARG A 109 10.83 4.17 -2.21
C ARG A 109 11.52 5.12 -1.24
N ARG A 110 12.12 4.56 -0.19
CA ARG A 110 13.04 5.28 0.68
C ARG A 110 14.23 5.80 -0.14
N PRO A 111 14.67 7.06 0.04
CA PRO A 111 15.91 7.54 -0.56
C PRO A 111 17.10 6.65 -0.19
N GLY A 112 17.87 6.19 -1.19
CA GLY A 112 19.06 5.38 -0.98
C GLY A 112 18.80 3.93 -0.50
N GLY A 113 17.56 3.44 -0.55
CA GLY A 113 17.22 2.09 -0.12
C GLY A 113 16.24 1.37 -1.05
N GLU A 114 16.18 0.04 -0.90
CA GLU A 114 15.27 -0.85 -1.64
C GLU A 114 13.85 -0.87 -1.05
N GLU A 115 13.64 -0.21 0.08
CA GLU A 115 12.41 -0.25 0.84
C GLU A 115 11.28 0.51 0.14
N MET A 116 10.21 -0.20 -0.21
CA MET A 116 8.99 0.40 -0.76
C MET A 116 8.11 0.93 0.37
N LEU A 117 7.90 2.25 0.38
CA LEU A 117 7.03 2.98 1.31
C LEU A 117 5.59 3.04 0.80
N ARG A 118 5.39 3.17 -0.53
CA ARG A 118 4.08 3.12 -1.18
C ARG A 118 4.17 2.27 -2.44
N ALA A 119 3.23 1.35 -2.60
CA ALA A 119 3.08 0.52 -3.78
C ALA A 119 1.68 0.68 -4.39
N LEU A 120 1.62 0.80 -5.70
CA LEU A 120 0.41 0.99 -6.51
C LEU A 120 0.25 -0.19 -7.47
N ARG A 121 -0.99 -0.68 -7.63
CA ARG A 121 -1.34 -1.68 -8.64
C ARG A 121 -2.69 -1.42 -9.26
N PHE A 122 -2.70 -1.30 -10.58
CA PHE A 122 -3.93 -1.40 -11.36
C PHE A 122 -4.36 -2.87 -11.42
N ALA A 123 -5.64 -3.12 -11.15
CA ALA A 123 -6.22 -4.45 -11.23
C ALA A 123 -7.61 -4.38 -11.86
N ARG A 124 -8.01 -5.46 -12.53
CA ARG A 124 -9.40 -5.76 -12.80
C ARG A 124 -9.95 -6.62 -11.68
N GLY A 125 -11.23 -6.50 -11.40
CA GLY A 125 -11.89 -7.39 -10.46
C GLY A 125 -13.37 -7.14 -10.43
N ARG A 126 -13.98 -7.50 -9.30
CA ARG A 126 -15.38 -7.22 -9.01
C ARG A 126 -15.52 -6.54 -7.66
N VAL A 127 -16.45 -5.60 -7.58
CA VAL A 127 -16.90 -4.94 -6.35
C VAL A 127 -18.36 -5.30 -6.18
N ASP A 128 -18.69 -6.03 -5.11
CA ASP A 128 -20.04 -6.54 -4.85
C ASP A 128 -20.62 -7.30 -6.06
N GLY A 129 -19.76 -8.11 -6.70
CA GLY A 129 -20.09 -8.90 -7.88
C GLY A 129 -20.05 -8.16 -9.22
N VAL A 130 -19.97 -6.82 -9.21
CA VAL A 130 -19.97 -5.97 -10.42
C VAL A 130 -18.55 -5.77 -10.95
N PRO A 131 -18.29 -5.97 -12.25
CA PRO A 131 -16.98 -5.69 -12.85
C PRO A 131 -16.48 -4.26 -12.57
N ALA A 132 -15.23 -4.15 -12.17
CA ALA A 132 -14.60 -2.89 -11.84
C ALA A 132 -13.12 -2.87 -12.21
N THR A 133 -12.62 -1.67 -12.50
CA THR A 133 -11.20 -1.40 -12.56
C THR A 133 -10.80 -0.66 -11.29
N LEU A 134 -9.73 -1.17 -10.67
CA LEU A 134 -9.31 -0.81 -9.34
C LEU A 134 -7.87 -0.30 -9.37
N LEU A 135 -7.60 0.67 -8.50
CA LEU A 135 -6.25 1.01 -8.08
C LEU A 135 -6.10 0.55 -6.63
N LEU A 136 -5.22 -0.44 -6.43
CA LEU A 136 -4.85 -0.95 -5.12
C LEU A 136 -3.62 -0.18 -4.65
N VAL A 137 -3.68 0.34 -3.43
CA VAL A 137 -2.59 1.11 -2.83
C VAL A 137 -2.24 0.51 -1.48
N ALA A 138 -0.96 0.32 -1.24
CA ALA A 138 -0.42 0.01 0.07
C ALA A 138 0.57 1.11 0.45
N SER A 139 0.36 1.75 1.59
CA SER A 139 1.28 2.74 2.15
C SER A 139 1.73 2.28 3.53
N ARG A 140 3.03 2.23 3.77
CA ARG A 140 3.57 1.98 5.11
C ARG A 140 3.36 3.21 5.98
N ASP A 141 2.79 2.98 7.15
CA ASP A 141 2.60 4.03 8.14
C ASP A 141 3.98 4.57 8.52
N PRO A 142 4.16 5.90 8.59
CA PRO A 142 5.37 6.44 9.21
C PRO A 142 5.44 5.92 10.64
N ALA A 143 6.65 5.64 11.14
CA ALA A 143 6.84 5.17 12.51
C ALA A 143 6.08 6.09 13.48
N ALA A 144 5.31 5.49 14.40
CA ALA A 144 4.52 6.25 15.36
C ALA A 144 5.44 7.15 16.18
N PRO A 145 5.03 8.40 16.51
CA PRO A 145 5.77 9.23 17.45
C PRO A 145 5.99 8.44 18.76
N GLY A 146 7.25 8.18 19.12
CA GLY A 146 7.61 7.45 20.33
C GLY A 146 8.10 6.01 20.17
N GLU A 147 8.18 5.46 18.95
CA GLU A 147 8.97 4.23 18.76
C GLU A 147 10.46 4.55 18.97
N PRO A 148 11.17 3.85 19.89
CA PRO A 148 12.56 4.14 20.17
C PRO A 148 13.38 3.88 18.91
N ALA A 149 14.04 4.94 18.43
CA ALA A 149 15.07 4.85 17.41
C ALA A 149 16.13 3.84 17.89
N THR A 150 16.10 2.63 17.36
CA THR A 150 17.16 1.63 17.58
C THR A 150 18.32 1.97 16.65
N GLY A 151 18.99 3.09 16.93
CA GLY A 151 20.12 3.59 16.15
C GLY A 151 20.58 4.98 16.61
N PRO A 152 21.84 5.38 16.30
CA PRO A 152 22.36 6.68 16.68
C PRO A 152 21.47 7.82 16.15
N ALA A 153 21.29 8.84 16.99
CA ALA A 153 20.22 9.86 16.96
C ALA A 153 20.22 10.86 15.79
N THR A 154 20.85 10.56 14.65
CA THR A 154 21.06 11.52 13.55
C THR A 154 20.27 11.25 12.27
N ALA A 155 19.31 10.31 12.25
CA ALA A 155 18.38 10.16 11.14
C ALA A 155 17.01 9.63 11.60
N PRO A 156 15.88 10.05 10.99
CA PRO A 156 14.57 9.44 11.24
C PRO A 156 14.62 7.97 10.82
N THR A 157 14.74 7.09 11.81
CA THR A 157 14.94 5.64 11.64
C THR A 157 13.59 4.96 11.44
N THR A 158 12.99 5.12 10.26
CA THR A 158 11.85 4.28 9.83
C THR A 158 12.31 2.88 9.36
N ALA A 159 13.44 2.38 9.88
CA ALA A 159 14.16 1.22 9.33
C ALA A 159 13.58 -0.15 9.72
N GLY A 160 12.48 -0.18 10.49
CA GLY A 160 11.84 -1.41 10.95
C GLY A 160 10.55 -1.75 10.20
N PRO A 161 10.01 -2.97 10.41
CA PRO A 161 8.67 -3.33 9.96
C PRO A 161 7.65 -2.30 10.46
N ALA A 162 6.67 -1.92 9.63
CA ALA A 162 5.61 -0.98 10.01
C ALA A 162 4.25 -1.53 9.58
N PHE A 163 3.17 -1.09 10.24
CA PHE A 163 1.83 -1.36 9.72
C PHE A 163 1.63 -0.71 8.35
N VAL A 164 0.74 -1.29 7.57
CA VAL A 164 0.42 -0.86 6.21
C VAL A 164 -1.04 -0.49 6.15
N THR A 165 -1.31 0.70 5.63
CA THR A 165 -2.65 1.12 5.25
C THR A 165 -2.89 0.72 3.80
N TYR A 166 -3.92 -0.10 3.58
CA TYR A 166 -4.43 -0.49 2.28
C TYR A 166 -5.59 0.41 1.89
N LEU A 167 -5.50 1.03 0.71
CA LEU A 167 -6.58 1.82 0.13
C LEU A 167 -6.94 1.24 -1.24
N VAL A 168 -8.22 0.96 -1.43
CA VAL A 168 -8.76 0.46 -2.71
C VAL A 168 -9.60 1.56 -3.31
N LEU A 169 -9.26 1.94 -4.54
CA LEU A 169 -10.00 2.93 -5.31
C LEU A 169 -10.64 2.25 -6.50
N ARG A 170 -11.84 2.69 -6.85
CA ARG A 170 -12.60 2.25 -8.02
C ARG A 170 -12.62 3.36 -9.06
N LEU A 171 -12.40 3.00 -10.32
CA LEU A 171 -12.66 3.90 -11.44
C LEU A 171 -14.16 4.18 -11.53
N VAL A 172 -14.53 5.44 -11.39
CA VAL A 172 -15.90 5.93 -11.48
C VAL A 172 -15.97 7.09 -12.46
N ARG A 173 -17.11 7.22 -13.14
CA ARG A 173 -17.43 8.39 -13.94
C ARG A 173 -18.19 9.38 -13.08
N THR A 174 -17.77 10.63 -13.06
CA THR A 174 -18.46 11.71 -12.35
C THR A 174 -19.33 12.46 -13.34
N GLU A 175 -20.64 12.38 -13.17
CA GLU A 175 -21.60 13.19 -13.93
C GLU A 175 -21.77 14.56 -13.27
N GLY A 176 -21.75 15.64 -14.05
CA GLY A 176 -22.02 16.99 -13.54
C GLY A 176 -20.95 17.57 -12.60
N GLY A 177 -19.70 17.11 -12.70
CA GLY A 177 -18.57 17.71 -11.97
C GLY A 177 -18.35 19.18 -12.33
N ALA A 178 -17.53 19.89 -11.54
CA ALA A 178 -17.06 21.23 -11.90
C ALA A 178 -16.50 21.23 -13.33
N ALA A 179 -16.64 22.35 -14.05
CA ALA A 179 -16.29 22.43 -15.48
C ALA A 179 -14.87 21.95 -15.81
N ASP A 180 -13.95 22.01 -14.84
CA ASP A 180 -12.54 21.63 -14.98
C ASP A 180 -12.18 20.27 -14.33
N ALA A 181 -13.16 19.55 -13.77
CA ALA A 181 -12.90 18.26 -13.13
C ALA A 181 -12.82 17.12 -14.16
N PRO A 182 -11.88 16.17 -14.00
CA PRO A 182 -11.83 14.96 -14.80
C PRO A 182 -13.17 14.21 -14.81
N PRO A 183 -13.69 13.79 -15.98
CA PRO A 183 -14.94 13.05 -16.06
C PRO A 183 -14.82 11.64 -15.46
N ASP A 184 -13.61 11.07 -15.48
CA ASP A 184 -13.29 9.77 -14.91
C ASP A 184 -12.26 9.94 -13.80
N ARG A 185 -12.45 9.25 -12.67
CA ARG A 185 -11.50 9.28 -11.55
C ARG A 185 -11.50 7.97 -10.77
N PHE A 186 -10.38 7.68 -10.11
CA PHE A 186 -10.30 6.65 -9.08
C PHE A 186 -10.75 7.25 -7.75
N ALA A 187 -11.86 6.75 -7.21
CA ALA A 187 -12.43 7.17 -5.92
C ALA A 187 -12.30 6.05 -4.87
N PRO A 188 -11.97 6.37 -3.60
CA PRO A 188 -11.79 5.36 -2.55
C PRO A 188 -13.10 4.64 -2.24
N ILE A 189 -13.03 3.31 -2.14
CA ILE A 189 -14.17 2.45 -1.79
C ILE A 189 -13.92 1.59 -0.53
N ARG A 190 -12.67 1.43 -0.13
CA ARG A 190 -12.29 0.67 1.06
C ARG A 190 -10.93 1.10 1.56
N GLU A 191 -10.83 1.31 2.87
CA GLU A 191 -9.57 1.54 3.58
C GLU A 191 -9.48 0.54 4.74
N THR A 192 -8.35 -0.14 4.85
CA THR A 192 -8.10 -1.13 5.90
C THR A 192 -6.64 -1.11 6.32
N ARG A 193 -6.36 -1.43 7.58
CA ARG A 193 -5.00 -1.55 8.09
C ARG A 193 -4.57 -3.01 8.19
N SER A 194 -3.31 -3.28 7.90
CA SER A 194 -2.72 -4.61 8.07
C SER A 194 -2.74 -5.07 9.52
N ALA A 195 -3.00 -6.36 9.73
CA ALA A 195 -2.90 -6.99 11.05
C ALA A 195 -1.45 -7.25 11.48
N THR A 196 -0.52 -7.26 10.52
CA THR A 196 0.91 -7.52 10.73
C THR A 196 1.76 -6.39 10.18
N ARG A 197 3.03 -6.32 10.59
CA ARG A 197 3.98 -5.29 10.18
C ARG A 197 4.80 -5.80 8.98
N PHE A 198 5.08 -4.92 8.03
CA PHE A 198 5.84 -5.21 6.82
C PHE A 198 7.02 -4.26 6.68
N CYS A 199 8.11 -4.76 6.11
CA CYS A 199 9.22 -3.89 5.69
C CYS A 199 8.97 -3.29 4.31
N ASN A 200 8.19 -3.95 3.44
CA ASN A 200 7.95 -3.50 2.07
C ASN A 200 6.45 -3.44 1.74
N ALA A 201 5.98 -2.26 1.32
CA ALA A 201 4.57 -2.03 0.97
C ALA A 201 4.09 -2.89 -0.21
N GLU A 202 4.97 -3.22 -1.16
CA GLU A 202 4.60 -4.08 -2.29
C GLU A 202 4.37 -5.53 -1.87
N VAL A 203 5.20 -6.05 -0.95
CA VAL A 203 5.01 -7.39 -0.39
C VAL A 203 3.68 -7.45 0.37
N ALA A 204 3.40 -6.42 1.18
CA ALA A 204 2.14 -6.29 1.90
C ALA A 204 0.92 -6.27 0.96
N LEU A 205 1.00 -5.51 -0.13
CA LEU A 205 -0.05 -5.43 -1.15
C LEU A 205 -0.28 -6.79 -1.82
N GLY A 206 0.79 -7.47 -2.20
CA GLY A 206 0.71 -8.79 -2.82
C GLY A 206 0.05 -9.82 -1.91
N ARG A 207 0.40 -9.79 -0.61
CA ARG A 207 -0.18 -10.71 0.39
C ARG A 207 -1.66 -10.43 0.66
N GLU A 208 -2.05 -9.17 0.81
CA GLU A 208 -3.45 -8.79 1.10
C GLU A 208 -4.38 -9.14 -0.05
N PHE A 209 -3.96 -8.88 -1.28
CA PHE A 209 -4.83 -9.02 -2.46
C PHE A 209 -4.55 -10.27 -3.30
N GLY A 210 -3.67 -11.16 -2.85
CA GLY A 210 -3.29 -12.39 -3.57
C GLY A 210 -2.60 -12.12 -4.92
N LEU A 211 -1.84 -11.02 -5.01
CA LEU A 211 -1.15 -10.59 -6.24
C LEU A 211 0.34 -10.89 -6.14
N LEU A 212 0.96 -11.30 -7.26
CA LEU A 212 2.41 -11.49 -7.31
C LEU A 212 3.13 -10.12 -7.21
N PRO A 213 4.13 -9.97 -6.32
CA PRO A 213 4.98 -8.78 -6.26
C PRO A 213 5.73 -8.52 -7.59
N ARG A 214 6.04 -7.25 -7.93
CA ARG A 214 6.97 -6.91 -9.04
C ARG A 214 8.40 -7.13 -8.59
N LEU A 215 8.68 -6.79 -7.33
CA LEU A 215 9.98 -7.05 -6.74
C LEU A 215 10.19 -8.56 -6.62
N VAL A 216 11.25 -9.06 -7.26
CA VAL A 216 11.76 -10.40 -7.02
C VAL A 216 12.28 -10.42 -5.59
N ARG A 217 11.78 -11.34 -4.77
CA ARG A 217 12.33 -11.60 -3.43
C ARG A 217 13.81 -11.91 -3.56
N GLN A 218 14.64 -11.28 -2.74
CA GLN A 218 16.04 -11.68 -2.61
C GLN A 218 16.14 -12.89 -1.67
N ASP A 219 17.19 -13.68 -1.85
CA ASP A 219 17.50 -14.77 -0.92
C ASP A 219 17.67 -14.19 0.50
N GLY A 220 16.97 -14.79 1.46
CA GLY A 220 16.93 -14.31 2.85
C GLY A 220 15.83 -13.29 3.16
N ASP A 221 14.94 -12.95 2.23
CA ASP A 221 13.75 -12.14 2.54
C ASP A 221 12.66 -12.97 3.23
N THR A 222 12.23 -12.54 4.41
CA THR A 222 11.12 -13.15 5.16
C THR A 222 9.76 -12.89 4.47
N PRO A 223 8.68 -13.62 4.83
CA PRO A 223 7.31 -13.39 4.34
C PRO A 223 6.82 -11.94 4.39
N ASP A 224 7.33 -11.13 5.33
CA ASP A 224 6.94 -9.73 5.52
C ASP A 224 7.83 -8.73 4.76
N GLY A 225 8.74 -9.25 3.92
CA GLY A 225 9.63 -8.48 3.06
C GLY A 225 10.81 -7.87 3.81
N CYS A 226 11.13 -8.39 5.00
CA CYS A 226 12.28 -7.97 5.78
C CYS A 226 13.46 -8.88 5.49
N ARG A 227 14.69 -8.34 5.49
CA ARG A 227 15.88 -9.18 5.40
C ARG A 227 16.09 -9.94 6.70
N ASP A 228 16.33 -11.24 6.59
CA ASP A 228 16.72 -12.08 7.72
C ASP A 228 18.06 -11.56 8.30
N PRO A 229 18.12 -11.19 9.60
CA PRO A 229 19.34 -10.72 10.23
C PRO A 229 20.49 -11.73 10.16
N VAL A 230 20.20 -13.03 10.00
CA VAL A 230 21.22 -14.10 9.90
C VAL A 230 21.91 -14.10 8.52
N SER A 231 21.33 -13.45 7.51
CA SER A 231 21.87 -13.41 6.14
C SER A 231 22.90 -12.29 5.92
N ARG A 232 23.41 -11.65 6.97
CA ARG A 232 24.53 -10.71 6.81
C ARG A 232 25.75 -11.49 6.32
N PRO A 233 26.34 -11.14 5.16
CA PRO A 233 27.57 -11.79 4.73
C PRO A 233 28.60 -11.61 5.84
N VAL A 234 29.11 -12.73 6.35
CA VAL A 234 30.27 -12.74 7.23
C VAL A 234 31.32 -11.90 6.53
N PRO A 235 31.82 -10.80 7.12
CA PRO A 235 32.88 -10.04 6.49
C PRO A 235 34.03 -11.01 6.29
N SER A 236 34.33 -11.30 5.02
CA SER A 236 35.45 -12.15 4.64
C SER A 236 36.69 -11.52 5.28
N GLY A 237 37.15 -12.14 6.37
CA GLY A 237 38.29 -11.71 7.14
C GLY A 237 39.44 -11.56 6.17
N ARG A 238 39.84 -10.31 5.91
CA ARG A 238 41.12 -10.04 5.28
C ARG A 238 42.15 -10.26 6.39
N GLU A 239 42.47 -11.54 6.64
CA GLU A 239 43.72 -11.91 7.27
C GLU A 239 44.81 -11.24 6.44
N ARG A 240 45.38 -10.16 6.99
CA ARG A 240 46.71 -9.71 6.58
C ARG A 240 47.67 -10.66 7.28
N PRO A 241 48.33 -11.59 6.58
CA PRO A 241 49.43 -12.31 7.18
C PRO A 241 50.52 -11.27 7.51
N GLY A 242 50.98 -11.33 8.76
CA GLY A 242 52.16 -10.61 9.20
C GLY A 242 53.36 -11.02 8.34
N GLY A 243 54.00 -10.04 7.73
CA GLY A 243 55.34 -10.14 7.16
C GLY A 243 56.27 -9.33 8.05
N MET A 244 56.91 -10.03 8.98
CA MET A 244 57.93 -9.53 9.89
C MET A 244 59.29 -9.54 9.19
N ASP A 245 60.04 -8.46 9.40
CA ASP A 245 61.51 -8.29 9.34
C ASP A 245 62.34 -8.87 8.20
N SER A 246 63.20 -8.02 7.60
CA SER A 246 64.65 -8.27 7.53
C SER A 246 65.47 -7.05 7.03
N ARG A 247 66.49 -6.76 7.82
CA ARG A 247 67.67 -5.89 7.70
C ARG A 247 68.36 -5.88 6.31
N GLY A 248 69.10 -4.81 5.99
CA GLY A 248 70.24 -4.93 5.07
C GLY A 248 70.80 -3.66 4.40
N ILE A 249 71.70 -2.96 5.09
CA ILE A 249 73.03 -2.48 4.62
C ILE A 249 73.12 -1.70 3.28
N GLY A 250 73.40 -0.39 3.38
CA GLY A 250 74.60 0.27 2.82
C GLY A 250 74.74 0.48 1.31
N ARG A 251 74.67 1.75 0.88
CA ARG A 251 75.81 2.59 0.47
C ARG A 251 75.40 4.05 0.39
#